data_AF-A0A417YSL0-F1
#
_entry.id   AF-A0A417YSL0-F1
#
_cell.length_a   1.000
_cell.length_b   1.000
_cell.length_c   1.000
_cell.angle_alpha   90.00
_cell.angle_beta   90.00
_cell.angle_gamma   90.00
#
_symmetry.space_group_name_H-M   'P 1'
#
loop_
_entity.id
_entity.type
_entity.pdbx_description
1 polymer ?
#
loop_
_entity_poly.entity_id
_entity_poly.type
_entity_poly.pdbx_seq_one_letter_code
_entity_poly.pdbx_strand_id
1 'polypeptide(L)'
;MLKRRIEFLFVIALTVCLYMIVYTNVQPLWKLGFALLYAGIILVSVFSLMLENRSAQHTLLWIYVLLFIPLLGYIFYLYSGQLLLKGYLFKTKRQLNRNQWERMMRSETTPDLTFLVDNQENFANFAGKVAMTPISTASRSVILKNGKETFGQIKDQLRGAKSFIHIEYYIFRSDRLGREIIDILIDKAEAGVEVRFIFDAAGSRSLVAADLRAMKEAGIKAIPFSPLKFGFFNQKFNFRNHRKIIIIDGKIGFVGGLNVGVEYLGEDEEIGYWRDTHMMLEGEAVYTLHTIFLLDWEYVSGEKMLDTDLLKKHPIEDSVLDGAIQVVASGPDTQQGIMGDFFYAMMAAAKHSIWIATPYFVPDESIRTALRIAATKGLEVRIMVPEINDSFLTQYATRSYFPELLRYGAEIYSYQKGFLHQKVIIVDGNLASIGTANMDMRSFHLNFEVNVFLYGTSSIRDLVEHYEQDIEHSEKIGAVDFYKRGLWNRTKESFARLFSGVL
;
A
#
# COMPACT_ATOMS: atom_id res chain seq x y z
N MET A 1 19.35 -17.64 -4.99
CA MET A 1 19.94 -17.57 -6.35
C MET A 1 20.24 -18.94 -6.96
N LEU A 2 20.77 -19.92 -6.19
CA LEU A 2 21.06 -21.27 -6.69
C LEU A 2 19.81 -22.02 -7.21
N LYS A 3 18.70 -22.03 -6.45
CA LYS A 3 17.41 -22.63 -6.85
C LYS A 3 16.94 -22.12 -8.23
N ARG A 4 17.00 -20.81 -8.45
CA ARG A 4 16.56 -20.17 -9.69
C ARG A 4 17.46 -20.52 -10.89
N ARG A 5 18.78 -20.66 -10.68
CA ARG A 5 19.71 -21.11 -11.73
C ARG A 5 19.40 -22.55 -12.16
N ILE A 6 19.07 -23.42 -11.21
CA ILE A 6 18.64 -24.81 -11.48
C ILE A 6 17.31 -24.83 -12.25
N GLU A 7 16.35 -24.01 -11.82
CA GLU A 7 15.05 -23.87 -12.50
C GLU A 7 15.18 -23.40 -13.96
N PHE A 8 16.11 -22.48 -14.26
CA PHE A 8 16.40 -22.09 -15.65
C PHE A 8 17.04 -23.21 -16.47
N LEU A 9 17.92 -24.02 -15.86
CA LEU A 9 18.47 -25.22 -16.52
C LEU A 9 17.37 -26.24 -16.86
N PHE A 10 16.33 -26.34 -16.02
CA PHE A 10 15.18 -27.18 -16.32
C PHE A 10 14.41 -26.72 -17.57
N VAL A 11 14.34 -25.42 -17.88
CA VAL A 11 13.73 -24.96 -19.15
C VAL A 11 14.48 -25.53 -20.35
N ILE A 12 15.81 -25.45 -20.32
CA ILE A 12 16.67 -25.95 -21.40
C ILE A 12 16.49 -27.47 -21.53
N ALA A 13 16.55 -28.18 -20.40
CA ALA A 13 16.37 -29.63 -20.37
C ALA A 13 14.99 -30.06 -20.87
N LEU A 14 13.91 -29.41 -20.43
CA LEU A 14 12.54 -29.67 -20.89
C LEU A 14 12.40 -29.39 -22.40
N THR A 15 13.01 -28.31 -22.91
CA THR A 15 13.02 -27.99 -24.35
C THR A 15 13.70 -29.09 -25.15
N VAL A 16 14.88 -29.54 -24.71
CA VAL A 16 15.62 -30.64 -25.37
C VAL A 16 14.83 -31.93 -25.31
N CYS A 17 14.27 -32.30 -24.15
CA CYS A 17 13.46 -33.51 -24.01
C CYS A 17 12.26 -33.48 -24.97
N LEU A 18 11.51 -32.38 -25.00
CA LEU A 18 10.36 -32.22 -25.88
C LEU A 18 10.76 -32.31 -27.36
N TYR A 19 11.87 -31.66 -27.74
CA TYR A 19 12.40 -31.72 -29.10
C TYR A 19 12.77 -33.15 -29.51
N MET A 20 13.51 -33.86 -28.65
CA MET A 20 13.94 -35.24 -28.90
C MET A 20 12.76 -36.20 -29.02
N ILE A 21 11.73 -36.04 -28.20
CA ILE A 21 10.52 -36.89 -28.23
C ILE A 21 9.74 -36.70 -29.54
N VAL A 22 9.48 -35.43 -29.92
CA VAL A 22 8.53 -35.07 -30.97
C VAL A 22 9.17 -35.01 -32.36
N TYR A 23 10.35 -34.40 -32.48
CA TYR A 23 10.91 -34.00 -33.78
C TYR A 23 12.07 -34.87 -34.26
N THR A 24 12.48 -35.88 -33.50
CA THR A 24 13.59 -36.77 -33.90
C THR A 24 13.14 -38.23 -34.08
N ASN A 25 13.89 -38.96 -34.90
CA ASN A 25 13.69 -40.39 -35.19
C ASN A 25 14.61 -41.31 -34.38
N VAL A 26 15.04 -40.86 -33.18
CA VAL A 26 15.83 -41.72 -32.28
C VAL A 26 15.05 -42.97 -31.85
N GLN A 27 15.76 -44.03 -31.46
CA GLN A 27 15.14 -45.30 -31.08
C GLN A 27 14.12 -45.12 -29.93
N PRO A 28 13.06 -45.95 -29.87
CA PRO A 28 12.00 -45.81 -28.86
C PRO A 28 12.49 -45.78 -27.41
N LEU A 29 13.55 -46.54 -27.09
CA LEU A 29 14.16 -46.55 -25.75
C LEU A 29 14.70 -45.17 -25.35
N TRP A 30 15.32 -44.44 -26.27
CA TRP A 30 15.79 -43.07 -26.02
C TRP A 30 14.63 -42.10 -25.86
N LYS A 31 13.57 -42.23 -26.66
CA LYS A 31 12.35 -41.43 -26.49
C LYS A 31 11.71 -41.64 -25.11
N LEU A 32 11.67 -42.89 -24.64
CA LEU A 32 11.21 -43.22 -23.29
C LEU A 32 12.10 -42.57 -22.22
N GLY A 33 13.43 -42.60 -22.38
CA GLY A 33 14.37 -41.94 -21.48
C GLY A 33 14.12 -40.43 -21.37
N PHE A 34 13.95 -39.73 -22.49
CA PHE A 34 13.62 -38.30 -22.50
C PHE A 34 12.24 -38.01 -21.90
N ALA A 35 11.24 -38.88 -22.13
CA ALA A 35 9.92 -38.73 -21.55
C ALA A 35 9.94 -38.89 -20.02
N LEU A 36 10.70 -39.87 -19.50
CA LEU A 36 10.90 -40.07 -18.06
C LEU A 36 11.64 -38.89 -17.43
N LEU A 37 12.66 -38.34 -18.10
CA LEU A 37 13.37 -37.15 -17.64
C LEU A 37 12.44 -35.93 -17.59
N TYR A 38 11.65 -35.70 -18.64
CA TYR A 38 10.65 -34.63 -18.68
C TYR A 38 9.65 -34.77 -17.53
N ALA A 39 9.06 -35.96 -17.36
CA ALA A 39 8.12 -36.25 -16.28
C ALA A 39 8.76 -36.07 -14.90
N GLY A 40 10.01 -36.51 -14.71
CA GLY A 40 10.77 -36.33 -13.48
C GLY A 40 10.96 -34.85 -13.11
N ILE A 41 11.31 -34.00 -14.07
CA ILE A 41 11.45 -32.55 -13.85
C ILE A 41 10.11 -31.93 -13.44
N ILE A 42 9.01 -32.29 -14.11
CA ILE A 42 7.67 -31.81 -13.76
C ILE A 42 7.26 -32.29 -12.36
N LEU A 43 7.47 -33.56 -12.03
CA LEU A 43 7.15 -34.12 -10.71
C LEU A 43 7.95 -33.45 -9.58
N VAL A 44 9.25 -33.22 -9.78
CA VAL A 44 10.08 -32.48 -8.81
C VAL A 44 9.58 -31.05 -8.64
N SER A 45 9.15 -30.41 -9.73
CA SER A 45 8.62 -29.03 -9.70
C SER A 45 7.28 -28.96 -8.99
N VAL A 46 6.37 -29.91 -9.27
CA VAL A 46 5.08 -30.05 -8.58
C VAL A 46 5.28 -30.35 -7.09
N PHE A 47 6.17 -31.27 -6.74
CA PHE A 47 6.49 -31.60 -5.36
C PHE A 47 7.10 -30.40 -4.62
N SER A 48 8.05 -29.71 -5.25
CA SER A 48 8.59 -28.45 -4.70
C SER A 48 7.50 -27.42 -4.49
N LEU A 49 6.52 -27.34 -5.38
CA LEU A 49 5.42 -26.39 -5.28
C LEU A 49 4.43 -26.76 -4.16
N MET A 50 4.17 -28.05 -3.95
CA MET A 50 3.37 -28.53 -2.82
C MET A 50 4.05 -28.20 -1.48
N LEU A 51 5.37 -28.37 -1.39
CA LEU A 51 6.15 -28.05 -0.18
C LEU A 51 6.16 -26.55 0.17
N GLU A 52 5.76 -25.67 -0.74
CA GLU A 52 5.67 -24.23 -0.47
C GLU A 52 4.45 -23.83 0.39
N ASN A 53 3.53 -24.78 0.66
CA ASN A 53 2.33 -24.61 1.51
C ASN A 53 1.54 -23.33 1.16
N ARG A 54 1.33 -23.10 -0.14
CA ARG A 54 0.46 -22.04 -0.64
C ARG A 54 -1.01 -22.47 -0.52
N SER A 55 -1.95 -21.55 -0.68
CA SER A 55 -3.38 -21.91 -0.73
C SER A 55 -3.62 -23.02 -1.76
N ALA A 56 -4.51 -23.97 -1.44
CA ALA A 56 -4.77 -25.12 -2.30
C ALA A 56 -5.13 -24.72 -3.74
N GLN A 57 -5.93 -23.66 -3.90
CA GLN A 57 -6.37 -23.16 -5.21
C GLN A 57 -5.19 -22.68 -6.07
N HIS A 58 -4.30 -21.83 -5.51
CA HIS A 58 -3.09 -21.39 -6.22
C HIS A 58 -2.15 -22.55 -6.53
N THR A 59 -2.01 -23.50 -5.60
CA THR A 59 -1.14 -24.68 -5.80
C THR A 59 -1.66 -25.53 -6.96
N LEU A 60 -2.96 -25.85 -6.96
CA LEU A 60 -3.59 -26.63 -8.02
C LEU A 60 -3.55 -25.94 -9.37
N LEU A 61 -3.79 -24.62 -9.43
CA LEU A 61 -3.68 -23.85 -10.67
C LEU A 61 -2.30 -24.03 -11.31
N TRP A 62 -1.23 -23.90 -10.53
CA TRP A 62 0.13 -24.06 -11.05
C TRP A 62 0.44 -25.50 -11.43
N ILE A 63 -0.06 -26.48 -10.68
CA ILE A 63 0.04 -27.90 -11.07
C ILE A 63 -0.63 -28.10 -12.44
N TYR A 64 -1.82 -27.57 -12.66
CA TYR A 64 -2.52 -27.68 -13.95
C TYR A 64 -1.77 -26.99 -15.09
N VAL A 65 -1.23 -25.78 -14.86
CA VAL A 65 -0.41 -25.08 -15.85
C VAL A 65 0.83 -25.91 -16.23
N LEU A 66 1.50 -26.50 -15.24
CA LEU A 66 2.69 -27.33 -15.46
C LEU A 66 2.39 -28.65 -16.20
N LEU A 67 1.22 -29.24 -15.94
CA LEU A 67 0.81 -30.52 -16.56
C LEU A 67 0.21 -30.35 -17.96
N PHE A 68 -0.66 -29.35 -18.16
CA PHE A 68 -1.46 -29.22 -19.39
C PHE A 68 -0.87 -28.26 -20.43
N ILE A 69 0.13 -27.44 -20.05
CA ILE A 69 0.79 -26.51 -20.97
C ILE A 69 2.30 -26.84 -20.99
N PRO A 70 2.73 -27.88 -21.73
CA PRO A 70 4.12 -28.32 -21.77
C PRO A 70 5.05 -27.21 -22.23
N LEU A 71 6.23 -27.10 -21.61
CA LEU A 71 7.25 -26.06 -21.82
C LEU A 71 6.79 -24.62 -21.58
N LEU A 72 5.75 -24.13 -22.26
CA LEU A 72 5.19 -22.78 -22.10
C LEU A 72 4.63 -22.55 -20.68
N GLY A 73 3.96 -23.54 -20.09
CA GLY A 73 3.47 -23.47 -18.72
C GLY A 73 4.61 -23.45 -17.70
N TYR A 74 5.70 -24.16 -17.98
CA TYR A 74 6.91 -24.13 -17.14
C TYR A 74 7.65 -22.78 -17.25
N ILE A 75 7.79 -22.25 -18.47
CA ILE A 75 8.26 -20.89 -18.74
C ILE A 75 7.39 -19.91 -17.94
N PHE A 76 6.07 -19.95 -18.10
CA PHE A 76 5.16 -19.07 -17.39
C PHE A 76 5.26 -19.25 -15.87
N TYR A 77 5.43 -20.47 -15.35
CA TYR A 77 5.66 -20.74 -13.93
C TYR A 77 6.94 -20.06 -13.39
N LEU A 78 8.03 -20.06 -14.16
CA LEU A 78 9.25 -19.35 -13.80
C LEU A 78 9.11 -17.83 -13.87
N TYR A 79 8.37 -17.31 -14.86
CA TYR A 79 8.30 -15.89 -15.16
C TYR A 79 7.18 -15.14 -14.43
N SER A 80 5.98 -15.71 -14.35
CA SER A 80 4.90 -15.22 -13.47
C SER A 80 5.32 -15.24 -12.00
N GLY A 81 6.38 -15.99 -11.68
CA GLY A 81 6.88 -16.16 -10.33
C GLY A 81 6.07 -17.22 -9.58
N GLN A 82 6.67 -17.97 -8.68
CA GLN A 82 7.20 -17.38 -7.44
C GLN A 82 6.79 -15.91 -7.16
N LEU A 83 5.52 -15.52 -7.42
CA LEU A 83 4.86 -14.31 -6.86
C LEU A 83 4.94 -14.26 -5.32
N LEU A 84 5.46 -15.34 -4.73
CA LEU A 84 5.73 -15.54 -3.32
C LEU A 84 7.22 -15.89 -3.10
N LEU A 85 8.17 -15.14 -3.69
CA LEU A 85 9.54 -15.06 -3.16
C LEU A 85 9.49 -14.27 -1.83
N LYS A 86 8.80 -14.90 -0.86
CA LYS A 86 8.42 -14.47 0.49
C LYS A 86 9.56 -13.72 1.17
N GLY A 87 9.54 -12.38 1.16
CA GLY A 87 10.47 -11.52 1.88
C GLY A 87 11.97 -11.68 1.55
N TYR A 88 12.42 -12.72 0.82
CA TYR A 88 13.84 -13.03 0.64
C TYR A 88 14.60 -11.99 -0.20
N LEU A 89 13.90 -11.27 -1.08
CA LEU A 89 14.47 -10.16 -1.85
C LEU A 89 14.81 -8.95 -0.97
N PHE A 90 14.13 -8.80 0.16
CA PHE A 90 14.28 -7.66 1.09
C PHE A 90 14.93 -8.06 2.43
N LYS A 91 14.88 -9.36 2.81
CA LYS A 91 15.34 -9.92 4.08
C LYS A 91 16.79 -9.59 4.39
N THR A 92 17.75 -9.82 3.49
CA THR A 92 19.17 -9.78 3.90
C THR A 92 19.69 -8.38 4.26
N LYS A 93 19.21 -7.30 3.61
CA LYS A 93 19.63 -5.93 3.96
C LYS A 93 18.71 -5.25 4.97
N ARG A 94 17.38 -5.41 4.87
CA ARG A 94 16.44 -4.74 5.79
C ARG A 94 16.28 -5.44 7.15
N GLN A 95 16.53 -6.74 7.26
CA GLN A 95 16.25 -7.47 8.51
C GLN A 95 17.21 -7.08 9.64
N LEU A 96 18.46 -6.72 9.33
CA LEU A 96 19.41 -6.20 10.33
C LEU A 96 18.93 -4.85 10.89
N ASN A 97 18.53 -3.93 10.00
CA ASN A 97 18.03 -2.61 10.37
C ASN A 97 16.69 -2.70 11.11
N ARG A 98 15.85 -3.67 10.73
CA ARG A 98 14.59 -3.95 11.42
C ARG A 98 14.79 -4.41 12.85
N ASN A 99 15.76 -5.28 13.13
CA ASN A 99 16.04 -5.71 14.50
C ASN A 99 16.59 -4.55 15.36
N GLN A 100 17.38 -3.66 14.76
CA GLN A 100 17.85 -2.44 15.42
C GLN A 100 16.69 -1.49 15.72
N TRP A 101 15.83 -1.25 14.72
CA TRP A 101 14.62 -0.46 14.86
C TRP A 101 13.67 -1.03 15.92
N GLU A 102 13.41 -2.34 15.89
CA GLU A 102 12.55 -3.01 16.87
C GLU A 102 13.11 -2.86 18.29
N ARG A 103 14.43 -2.91 18.47
CA ARG A 103 15.05 -2.63 19.78
C ARG A 103 14.84 -1.17 20.20
N MET A 104 15.02 -0.21 19.30
CA MET A 104 14.81 1.22 19.57
C MET A 104 13.35 1.51 19.95
N MET A 105 12.38 0.94 19.23
CA MET A 105 10.96 1.14 19.52
C MET A 105 10.49 0.38 20.76
N ARG A 106 11.04 -0.81 21.06
CA ARG A 106 10.69 -1.58 22.27
C ARG A 106 11.29 -0.98 23.55
N SER A 107 12.38 -0.24 23.45
CA SER A 107 12.91 0.53 24.59
C SER A 107 12.06 1.75 24.94
N GLU A 108 11.03 2.04 24.13
CA GLU A 108 10.14 3.16 24.38
C GLU A 108 9.20 2.91 25.57
N THR A 109 9.01 3.96 26.37
CA THR A 109 8.00 3.95 27.43
C THR A 109 6.62 3.89 26.80
N THR A 110 5.84 2.86 27.15
CA THR A 110 4.43 2.79 26.79
C THR A 110 3.68 3.92 27.51
N PRO A 111 2.98 4.80 26.78
CA PRO A 111 2.18 5.83 27.43
C PRO A 111 1.02 5.21 28.22
N ASP A 112 0.47 5.97 29.14
CA ASP A 112 -0.79 5.61 29.80
C ASP A 112 -1.95 5.73 28.80
N LEU A 113 -2.59 4.61 28.50
CA LEU A 113 -3.73 4.50 27.58
C LEU A 113 -5.06 4.27 28.29
N THR A 114 -5.12 4.42 29.62
CA THR A 114 -6.34 4.19 30.42
C THR A 114 -7.50 5.14 30.09
N PHE A 115 -7.22 6.23 29.39
CA PHE A 115 -8.24 7.17 28.90
C PHE A 115 -8.99 6.65 27.66
N LEU A 116 -8.47 5.63 26.98
CA LEU A 116 -9.14 5.03 25.82
C LEU A 116 -10.40 4.30 26.27
N VAL A 117 -11.47 4.45 25.48
CA VAL A 117 -12.76 3.84 25.80
C VAL A 117 -12.99 2.59 24.95
N ASP A 118 -13.40 1.49 25.60
CA ASP A 118 -14.08 0.36 24.98
C ASP A 118 -13.43 -0.21 23.70
N ASN A 119 -13.90 0.25 22.52
CA ASN A 119 -13.46 -0.20 21.21
C ASN A 119 -12.04 0.28 20.88
N GLN A 120 -11.68 1.49 21.32
CA GLN A 120 -10.35 2.05 21.18
C GLN A 120 -9.32 1.24 21.97
N GLU A 121 -9.65 0.88 23.23
CA GLU A 121 -8.76 0.09 24.08
C GLU A 121 -8.56 -1.32 23.51
N ASN A 122 -9.64 -1.97 23.05
CA ASN A 122 -9.57 -3.29 22.42
C ASN A 122 -8.64 -3.28 21.19
N PHE A 123 -8.82 -2.30 20.31
CA PHE A 123 -7.97 -2.16 19.13
C PHE A 123 -6.52 -1.78 19.50
N ALA A 124 -6.31 -0.85 20.44
CA ALA A 124 -4.98 -0.46 20.91
C ALA A 124 -4.20 -1.63 21.52
N ASN A 125 -4.87 -2.53 22.24
CA ASN A 125 -4.26 -3.74 22.81
C ASN A 125 -3.78 -4.72 21.73
N PHE A 126 -4.50 -4.86 20.63
CA PHE A 126 -4.04 -5.61 19.46
C PHE A 126 -2.89 -4.88 18.77
N ALA A 127 -3.11 -3.60 18.47
CA ALA A 127 -2.21 -2.75 17.70
C ALA A 127 -0.84 -2.61 18.36
N GLY A 128 -0.78 -2.41 19.68
CA GLY A 128 0.47 -2.30 20.44
C GLY A 128 1.26 -3.62 20.56
N LYS A 129 0.63 -4.77 20.32
CA LYS A 129 1.31 -6.08 20.31
C LYS A 129 1.80 -6.49 18.92
N VAL A 130 1.06 -6.08 17.89
CA VAL A 130 1.31 -6.47 16.49
C VAL A 130 2.17 -5.45 15.76
N ALA A 131 1.94 -4.15 15.99
CA ALA A 131 2.82 -3.11 15.48
C ALA A 131 4.18 -3.20 16.15
N MET A 132 5.22 -2.84 15.39
CA MET A 132 6.56 -2.61 15.94
C MET A 132 6.77 -1.16 16.39
N THR A 133 5.72 -0.34 16.34
CA THR A 133 5.76 1.11 16.56
C THR A 133 4.91 1.49 17.77
N PRO A 134 5.40 2.45 18.58
CA PRO A 134 4.68 2.88 19.78
C PRO A 134 3.42 3.65 19.41
N ILE A 135 2.43 3.57 20.29
CA ILE A 135 1.31 4.53 20.32
C ILE A 135 1.85 5.77 21.05
N SER A 136 1.60 6.97 20.51
CA SER A 136 1.98 8.24 21.14
C SER A 136 0.76 9.01 21.60
N THR A 137 0.84 9.56 22.80
CA THR A 137 -0.12 10.52 23.38
C THR A 137 0.40 11.96 23.33
N ALA A 138 1.64 12.17 22.87
CA ALA A 138 2.31 13.46 22.79
C ALA A 138 2.45 13.91 21.33
N SER A 139 1.36 13.78 20.57
CA SER A 139 1.29 14.08 19.14
C SER A 139 0.00 14.78 18.77
N ARG A 140 0.05 15.63 17.74
CA ARG A 140 -1.10 16.32 17.18
C ARG A 140 -1.27 15.92 15.72
N SER A 141 -2.52 15.87 15.26
CA SER A 141 -2.85 15.63 13.86
C SER A 141 -3.81 16.70 13.33
N VAL A 142 -3.60 17.10 12.08
CA VAL A 142 -4.48 18.01 11.35
C VAL A 142 -4.86 17.35 10.04
N ILE A 143 -6.17 17.26 9.77
CA ILE A 143 -6.71 16.69 8.53
C ILE A 143 -6.70 17.75 7.43
N LEU A 144 -6.23 17.36 6.25
CA LEU A 144 -6.19 18.20 5.05
C LEU A 144 -7.11 17.57 4.01
N LYS A 145 -8.14 18.33 3.59
CA LYS A 145 -9.31 17.79 2.88
C LYS A 145 -9.09 17.54 1.39
N ASN A 146 -8.13 18.20 0.75
CA ASN A 146 -7.95 18.11 -0.69
C ASN A 146 -6.55 18.58 -1.11
N GLY A 147 -6.22 18.42 -2.39
CA GLY A 147 -4.93 18.84 -2.93
C GLY A 147 -4.60 20.32 -2.70
N LYS A 148 -5.58 21.22 -2.79
CA LYS A 148 -5.33 22.66 -2.60
C LYS A 148 -4.87 22.97 -1.18
N GLU A 149 -5.58 22.45 -0.18
CA GLU A 149 -5.20 22.60 1.23
C GLU A 149 -3.87 21.88 1.51
N THR A 150 -3.72 20.65 1.04
CA THR A 150 -2.53 19.84 1.29
C THR A 150 -1.28 20.45 0.68
N PHE A 151 -1.28 20.77 -0.61
CA PHE A 151 -0.10 21.34 -1.26
C PHE A 151 0.15 22.80 -0.87
N GLY A 152 -0.88 23.54 -0.44
CA GLY A 152 -0.71 24.83 0.22
C GLY A 152 0.13 24.67 1.49
N GLN A 153 -0.34 23.83 2.42
CA GLN A 153 0.36 23.57 3.69
C GLN A 153 1.76 22.97 3.50
N ILE A 154 1.92 22.01 2.59
CA ILE A 154 3.24 21.43 2.27
C ILE A 154 4.19 22.52 1.81
N LYS A 155 3.80 23.37 0.85
CA LYS A 155 4.69 24.43 0.33
C LYS A 155 5.07 25.42 1.43
N ASP A 156 4.14 25.79 2.30
CA ASP A 156 4.40 26.72 3.40
C ASP A 156 5.37 26.14 4.43
N GLN A 157 5.17 24.88 4.84
CA GLN A 157 6.08 24.20 5.77
C GLN A 157 7.46 23.95 5.14
N LEU A 158 7.53 23.57 3.86
CA LEU A 158 8.81 23.40 3.15
C LEU A 158 9.60 24.70 3.11
N ARG A 159 8.96 25.85 2.84
CA ARG A 159 9.60 27.18 2.92
C ARG A 159 10.03 27.54 4.35
N GLY A 160 9.43 26.94 5.37
CA GLY A 160 9.81 27.12 6.77
C GLY A 160 11.08 26.36 7.19
N ALA A 161 11.45 25.29 6.48
CA ALA A 161 12.52 24.36 6.86
C ALA A 161 13.87 25.03 7.15
N LYS A 162 14.56 24.53 8.19
CA LYS A 162 15.82 25.10 8.72
C LYS A 162 17.00 24.13 8.76
N SER A 163 16.76 22.84 8.85
CA SER A 163 17.80 21.82 9.07
C SER A 163 17.78 20.75 7.99
N PHE A 164 16.63 20.09 7.79
CA PHE A 164 16.51 19.08 6.73
C PHE A 164 15.07 18.91 6.24
N ILE A 165 14.96 18.44 5.00
CA ILE A 165 13.73 17.99 4.36
C ILE A 165 13.95 16.57 3.85
N HIS A 166 13.11 15.65 4.30
CA HIS A 166 13.09 14.28 3.81
C HIS A 166 11.74 14.01 3.16
N ILE A 167 11.74 13.61 1.90
CA ILE A 167 10.53 13.48 1.11
C ILE A 167 10.55 12.15 0.35
N GLU A 168 9.44 11.42 0.40
CA GLU A 168 9.20 10.26 -0.44
C GLU A 168 7.81 10.26 -1.07
N TYR A 169 7.73 9.85 -2.33
CA TYR A 169 6.47 9.77 -3.08
C TYR A 169 6.45 8.58 -4.04
N TYR A 170 5.26 7.99 -4.19
CA TYR A 170 4.99 7.01 -5.25
C TYR A 170 4.97 7.65 -6.64
N ILE A 171 4.07 8.62 -6.86
CA ILE A 171 4.01 9.42 -8.08
C ILE A 171 4.49 10.83 -7.74
N PHE A 172 5.51 11.28 -8.48
CA PHE A 172 5.96 12.66 -8.51
C PHE A 172 6.14 13.04 -9.98
N ARG A 173 5.38 14.03 -10.46
CA ARG A 173 5.41 14.47 -11.85
C ARG A 173 6.25 15.73 -12.03
N SER A 174 6.88 15.89 -13.19
CA SER A 174 7.51 17.15 -13.61
C SER A 174 6.52 18.12 -14.26
N ASP A 175 5.35 18.30 -13.65
CA ASP A 175 4.35 19.29 -14.09
C ASP A 175 4.46 20.58 -13.27
N ARG A 176 3.48 21.48 -13.37
CA ARG A 176 3.50 22.75 -12.66
C ARG A 176 3.63 22.57 -11.14
N LEU A 177 2.82 21.70 -10.53
CA LEU A 177 2.86 21.47 -9.09
C LEU A 177 4.20 20.85 -8.67
N GLY A 178 4.67 19.84 -9.41
CA GLY A 178 5.94 19.19 -9.09
C GLY A 178 7.12 20.15 -9.21
N ARG A 179 7.15 21.02 -10.24
CA ARG A 179 8.20 22.04 -10.39
C ARG A 179 8.15 23.07 -9.27
N GLU A 180 6.97 23.55 -8.88
CA GLU A 180 6.85 24.46 -7.73
C GLU A 180 7.46 23.86 -6.44
N ILE A 181 7.28 22.55 -6.21
CA ILE A 181 7.88 21.86 -5.06
C ILE A 181 9.39 21.72 -5.27
N ILE A 182 9.84 21.30 -6.46
CA ILE A 182 11.27 21.16 -6.78
C ILE A 182 12.02 22.47 -6.60
N ASP A 183 11.45 23.59 -7.06
CA ASP A 183 12.05 24.93 -6.91
C ASP A 183 12.22 25.28 -5.43
N ILE A 184 11.20 25.02 -4.58
CA ILE A 184 11.32 25.23 -3.13
C ILE A 184 12.42 24.33 -2.53
N LEU A 185 12.51 23.07 -2.96
CA LEU A 185 13.54 22.15 -2.46
C LEU A 185 14.95 22.61 -2.88
N ILE A 186 15.12 23.12 -4.10
CA ILE A 186 16.37 23.67 -4.62
C ILE A 186 16.76 24.91 -3.79
N ASP A 187 15.85 25.87 -3.64
CA ASP A 187 16.07 27.08 -2.83
C ASP A 187 16.54 26.73 -1.40
N LYS A 188 15.96 25.67 -0.82
CA LYS A 188 16.33 25.19 0.51
C LYS A 188 17.68 24.50 0.55
N ALA A 189 17.99 23.67 -0.44
CA ALA A 189 19.28 23.02 -0.54
C ALA A 189 20.41 24.05 -0.71
N GLU A 190 20.21 25.07 -1.54
CA GLU A 190 21.16 26.17 -1.73
C GLU A 190 21.32 27.03 -0.46
N ALA A 191 20.26 27.17 0.35
CA ALA A 191 20.32 27.79 1.66
C ALA A 191 20.97 26.90 2.75
N GLY A 192 21.46 25.71 2.40
CA GLY A 192 22.18 24.81 3.30
C GLY A 192 21.30 23.81 4.05
N VAL A 193 20.01 23.70 3.73
CA VAL A 193 19.12 22.67 4.30
C VAL A 193 19.41 21.33 3.63
N GLU A 194 19.60 20.27 4.40
CA GLU A 194 19.81 18.94 3.82
C GLU A 194 18.51 18.43 3.18
N VAL A 195 18.53 18.04 1.91
CA VAL A 195 17.36 17.47 1.24
C VAL A 195 17.63 16.05 0.75
N ARG A 196 16.79 15.11 1.20
CA ARG A 196 16.76 13.72 0.71
C ARG A 196 15.42 13.42 0.07
N PHE A 197 15.47 12.92 -1.17
CA PHE A 197 14.28 12.63 -1.96
C PHE A 197 14.28 11.18 -2.47
N ILE A 198 13.25 10.42 -2.11
CA ILE A 198 12.97 9.09 -2.64
C ILE A 198 11.77 9.17 -3.57
N PHE A 199 11.84 8.56 -4.75
CA PHE A 199 10.69 8.47 -5.66
C PHE A 199 10.55 7.05 -6.21
N ASP A 200 9.33 6.53 -6.34
CA ASP A 200 9.15 5.22 -6.97
C ASP A 200 9.42 5.29 -8.48
N ALA A 201 10.33 4.45 -8.97
CA ALA A 201 10.76 4.48 -10.37
C ALA A 201 9.66 4.11 -11.39
N ALA A 202 8.63 3.37 -10.98
CA ALA A 202 7.51 3.00 -11.85
C ALA A 202 6.38 4.01 -11.78
N GLY A 203 6.08 4.55 -10.59
CA GLY A 203 5.06 5.58 -10.40
C GLY A 203 5.49 6.93 -10.97
N SER A 204 6.75 7.32 -10.77
CA SER A 204 7.27 8.65 -11.15
C SER A 204 7.94 8.67 -12.53
N ARG A 205 7.37 7.99 -13.53
CA ARG A 205 7.92 7.95 -14.90
C ARG A 205 7.94 9.31 -15.60
N SER A 206 7.06 10.22 -15.18
CA SER A 206 6.97 11.59 -15.68
C SER A 206 7.91 12.57 -14.97
N LEU A 207 8.70 12.11 -13.98
CA LEU A 207 9.79 12.89 -13.39
C LEU A 207 10.96 12.91 -14.38
N VAL A 208 11.17 14.04 -15.07
CA VAL A 208 12.12 14.12 -16.18
C VAL A 208 13.56 14.22 -15.71
N ALA A 209 14.49 13.75 -16.54
CA ALA A 209 15.92 13.75 -16.23
C ALA A 209 16.51 15.16 -16.04
N ALA A 210 15.90 16.20 -16.63
CA ALA A 210 16.33 17.59 -16.44
C ALA A 210 16.14 18.05 -15.00
N ASP A 211 14.95 17.83 -14.44
CA ASP A 211 14.64 18.23 -13.06
C ASP A 211 15.47 17.42 -12.05
N LEU A 212 15.69 16.12 -12.31
CA LEU A 212 16.61 15.29 -11.51
C LEU A 212 18.05 15.81 -11.52
N ARG A 213 18.51 16.35 -12.66
CA ARG A 213 19.84 16.97 -12.74
C ARG A 213 19.88 18.29 -11.95
N ALA A 214 18.88 19.15 -12.12
CA ALA A 214 18.80 20.41 -11.39
C ALA A 214 18.80 20.20 -9.87
N MET A 215 17.99 19.26 -9.37
CA MET A 215 18.00 18.88 -7.95
C MET A 215 19.40 18.42 -7.49
N LYS A 216 20.05 17.56 -8.28
CA LYS A 216 21.38 17.05 -7.94
C LYS A 216 22.45 18.15 -7.93
N GLU A 217 22.38 19.09 -8.87
CA GLU A 217 23.29 20.24 -8.97
C GLU A 217 23.14 21.19 -7.78
N ALA A 218 21.91 21.35 -7.27
CA ALA A 218 21.61 22.09 -6.04
C ALA A 218 22.01 21.35 -4.73
N GLY A 219 22.52 20.12 -4.83
CA GLY A 219 22.96 19.32 -3.68
C GLY A 219 21.89 18.40 -3.08
N ILE A 220 20.70 18.29 -3.70
CA ILE A 220 19.64 17.37 -3.26
C ILE A 220 20.04 15.93 -3.57
N LYS A 221 19.92 15.05 -2.57
CA LYS A 221 20.12 13.60 -2.76
C LYS A 221 18.81 12.96 -3.23
N ALA A 222 18.63 12.82 -4.54
CA ALA A 222 17.47 12.15 -5.13
C ALA A 222 17.78 10.70 -5.58
N ILE A 223 17.05 9.71 -5.06
CA ILE A 223 17.31 8.28 -5.33
C ILE A 223 16.01 7.54 -5.71
N PRO A 224 15.98 6.76 -6.80
CA PRO A 224 14.81 5.98 -7.17
C PRO A 224 14.63 4.74 -6.28
N PHE A 225 13.41 4.53 -5.77
CA PHE A 225 13.00 3.29 -5.14
C PHE A 225 12.73 2.20 -6.19
N SER A 226 13.31 1.02 -5.94
CA SER A 226 13.17 -0.18 -6.77
C SER A 226 13.25 0.08 -8.29
N PRO A 227 14.43 0.52 -8.78
CA PRO A 227 14.63 0.91 -10.17
C PRO A 227 14.32 -0.23 -11.15
N LEU A 228 13.72 0.12 -12.29
CA LEU A 228 13.28 -0.80 -13.36
C LEU A 228 14.44 -1.34 -14.21
N LYS A 229 15.54 -1.75 -13.58
CA LYS A 229 16.66 -2.38 -14.30
C LYS A 229 16.21 -3.77 -14.78
N PHE A 230 16.30 -4.00 -16.10
CA PHE A 230 15.99 -5.23 -16.85
C PHE A 230 14.50 -5.60 -17.11
N GLY A 231 13.64 -4.64 -17.49
CA GLY A 231 12.34 -4.89 -18.14
C GLY A 231 11.36 -5.80 -17.38
N PHE A 232 10.43 -6.45 -18.09
CA PHE A 232 9.39 -7.37 -17.54
C PHE A 232 9.94 -8.58 -16.76
N PHE A 233 11.26 -8.77 -16.71
CA PHE A 233 11.93 -9.94 -16.13
C PHE A 233 12.27 -9.78 -14.63
N ASN A 234 11.93 -8.64 -14.02
CA ASN A 234 12.25 -8.32 -12.63
C ASN A 234 10.98 -8.32 -11.75
N GLN A 235 10.84 -9.32 -10.86
CA GLN A 235 9.76 -9.43 -9.87
C GLN A 235 9.64 -8.21 -8.94
N LYS A 236 10.70 -7.39 -8.83
CA LYS A 236 10.64 -6.10 -8.13
C LYS A 236 9.61 -5.14 -8.70
N PHE A 237 9.15 -5.35 -9.94
CA PHE A 237 8.04 -4.57 -10.52
C PHE A 237 6.77 -4.63 -9.66
N ASN A 238 6.49 -5.78 -9.04
CA ASN A 238 5.29 -5.97 -8.22
C ASN A 238 5.35 -5.27 -6.86
N PHE A 239 6.56 -4.96 -6.37
CA PHE A 239 6.77 -4.31 -5.07
C PHE A 239 7.10 -2.84 -5.29
N ARG A 240 6.15 -1.96 -4.96
CA ARG A 240 6.27 -0.51 -5.17
C ARG A 240 6.24 0.22 -3.83
N ASN A 241 7.02 1.30 -3.73
CA ASN A 241 6.86 2.19 -2.59
C ASN A 241 5.64 3.06 -2.86
N HIS A 242 4.55 2.77 -2.14
CA HIS A 242 3.29 3.49 -2.26
C HIS A 242 3.13 4.54 -1.14
N ARG A 243 4.19 4.78 -0.36
CA ARG A 243 4.19 5.78 0.71
C ARG A 243 4.30 7.18 0.13
N LYS A 244 3.73 8.14 0.86
CA LYS A 244 3.86 9.58 0.62
C LYS A 244 4.18 10.18 1.98
N ILE A 245 5.47 10.43 2.24
CA ILE A 245 5.95 10.95 3.52
C ILE A 245 6.75 12.20 3.25
N ILE A 246 6.50 13.27 4.02
CA ILE A 246 7.41 14.41 4.11
C ILE A 246 7.74 14.62 5.58
N ILE A 247 9.02 14.79 5.91
CA ILE A 247 9.50 15.17 7.23
C ILE A 247 10.30 16.47 7.09
N ILE A 248 9.98 17.45 7.93
CA ILE A 248 10.65 18.74 7.98
C ILE A 248 11.21 18.94 9.38
N ASP A 249 12.54 19.05 9.46
CA ASP A 249 13.31 19.29 10.69
C ASP A 249 13.02 18.29 11.84
N GLY A 250 12.42 17.14 11.54
CA GLY A 250 11.98 16.14 12.52
C GLY A 250 10.74 16.54 13.32
N LYS A 251 10.14 17.70 13.02
CA LYS A 251 9.05 18.31 13.80
C LYS A 251 7.70 18.22 13.11
N ILE A 252 7.68 18.37 11.78
CA ILE A 252 6.46 18.29 10.97
C ILE A 252 6.55 17.06 10.09
N GLY A 253 5.48 16.27 10.08
CA GLY A 253 5.30 15.12 9.20
C GLY A 253 4.07 15.29 8.31
N PHE A 254 4.11 14.79 7.08
CA PHE A 254 2.94 14.67 6.21
C PHE A 254 2.75 13.23 5.75
N VAL A 255 1.51 12.76 5.70
CA VAL A 255 1.14 11.41 5.25
C VAL A 255 -0.31 11.33 4.77
N GLY A 256 -0.59 10.52 3.75
CA GLY A 256 -1.96 10.31 3.23
C GLY A 256 -2.00 9.94 1.76
N GLY A 257 -3.13 10.11 1.08
CA GLY A 257 -3.37 9.50 -0.24
C GLY A 257 -2.85 10.25 -1.47
N LEU A 258 -2.65 11.57 -1.37
CA LEU A 258 -2.29 12.44 -2.50
C LEU A 258 -0.87 12.20 -3.03
N ASN A 259 -0.73 12.13 -4.35
CA ASN A 259 0.57 12.19 -5.03
C ASN A 259 0.83 13.59 -5.60
N VAL A 260 2.03 13.84 -6.10
CA VAL A 260 2.40 15.14 -6.69
C VAL A 260 2.11 15.14 -8.20
N GLY A 261 1.08 15.87 -8.58
CA GLY A 261 0.71 16.21 -9.97
C GLY A 261 -0.50 17.15 -10.03
N VAL A 262 -0.68 17.87 -11.15
CA VAL A 262 -1.78 18.85 -11.30
C VAL A 262 -3.16 18.20 -11.26
N GLU A 263 -3.28 16.91 -11.59
CA GLU A 263 -4.55 16.18 -11.46
C GLU A 263 -5.06 16.14 -10.01
N TYR A 264 -4.15 16.11 -9.04
CA TYR A 264 -4.47 16.11 -7.61
C TYR A 264 -4.94 17.47 -7.09
N LEU A 265 -4.76 18.53 -7.87
CA LEU A 265 -5.35 19.85 -7.64
C LEU A 265 -6.76 19.96 -8.25
N GLY A 266 -7.22 18.93 -8.95
CA GLY A 266 -8.48 18.93 -9.70
C GLY A 266 -8.40 19.67 -11.04
N GLU A 267 -7.19 19.76 -11.64
CA GLU A 267 -6.94 20.45 -12.90
C GLU A 267 -6.91 19.52 -14.12
N ASP A 268 -7.27 18.25 -13.93
CA ASP A 268 -7.46 17.30 -15.02
C ASP A 268 -8.90 17.39 -15.54
N GLU A 269 -9.08 17.65 -16.84
CA GLU A 269 -10.40 17.85 -17.45
C GLU A 269 -11.23 16.56 -17.53
N GLU A 270 -10.58 15.38 -17.61
CA GLU A 270 -11.28 14.09 -17.72
C GLU A 270 -11.73 13.59 -16.34
N ILE A 271 -10.92 13.79 -15.31
CA ILE A 271 -11.16 13.32 -13.95
C ILE A 271 -11.94 14.35 -13.12
N GLY A 272 -11.67 15.64 -13.32
CA GLY A 272 -12.26 16.74 -12.58
C GLY A 272 -11.77 16.80 -11.12
N TYR A 273 -12.70 17.02 -10.19
CA TYR A 273 -12.37 17.22 -8.78
C TYR A 273 -11.75 15.96 -8.15
N TRP A 274 -10.50 16.08 -7.71
CA TRP A 274 -9.80 15.01 -7.00
C TRP A 274 -10.05 15.10 -5.49
N ARG A 275 -10.83 14.15 -4.95
CA ARG A 275 -11.13 14.08 -3.52
C ARG A 275 -10.27 13.04 -2.84
N ASP A 276 -9.31 13.48 -2.05
CA ASP A 276 -8.43 12.62 -1.26
C ASP A 276 -8.12 13.32 0.08
N THR A 277 -7.61 12.58 1.06
CA THR A 277 -7.33 13.10 2.40
C THR A 277 -5.85 12.93 2.73
N HIS A 278 -5.26 13.98 3.29
CA HIS A 278 -3.91 13.97 3.81
C HIS A 278 -3.90 14.41 5.27
N MET A 279 -2.79 14.19 5.95
CA MET A 279 -2.62 14.54 7.35
C MET A 279 -1.28 15.24 7.54
N MET A 280 -1.30 16.32 8.32
CA MET A 280 -0.10 16.88 8.93
C MET A 280 0.00 16.37 10.38
N LEU A 281 1.20 15.97 10.77
CA LEU A 281 1.54 15.45 12.09
C LEU A 281 2.58 16.33 12.75
N GLU A 282 2.44 16.50 14.05
CA GLU A 282 3.43 17.10 14.95
C GLU A 282 3.58 16.18 16.17
N GLY A 283 4.72 16.24 16.85
CA GLY A 283 4.95 15.41 18.03
C GLY A 283 5.75 14.13 17.77
N GLU A 284 5.65 13.18 18.68
CA GLU A 284 6.41 11.91 18.58
C GLU A 284 5.96 11.01 17.42
N ALA A 285 4.74 11.17 16.89
CA ALA A 285 4.29 10.47 15.70
C ALA A 285 5.22 10.76 14.49
N VAL A 286 5.76 11.97 14.41
CA VAL A 286 6.74 12.36 13.37
C VAL A 286 8.04 11.58 13.51
N TYR A 287 8.47 11.25 14.74
CA TYR A 287 9.65 10.44 14.97
C TYR A 287 9.50 9.02 14.38
N THR A 288 8.32 8.40 14.54
CA THR A 288 8.05 7.09 13.92
C THR A 288 7.98 7.19 12.41
N LEU A 289 7.30 8.22 11.89
CA LEU A 289 7.20 8.47 10.45
C LEU A 289 8.58 8.71 9.82
N HIS A 290 9.44 9.48 10.47
CA HIS A 290 10.81 9.74 10.06
C HIS A 290 11.67 8.49 10.10
N THR A 291 11.49 7.64 11.11
CA THR A 291 12.18 6.33 11.17
C THR A 291 11.83 5.45 9.98
N ILE A 292 10.55 5.41 9.57
CA ILE A 292 10.10 4.68 8.38
C ILE A 292 10.81 5.21 7.13
N PHE A 293 10.86 6.53 6.95
CA PHE A 293 11.60 7.15 5.84
C PHE A 293 13.10 6.77 5.86
N LEU A 294 13.77 6.82 7.02
CA LEU A 294 15.20 6.51 7.10
C LEU A 294 15.50 5.04 6.78
N LEU A 295 14.60 4.13 7.13
CA LEU A 295 14.70 2.71 6.73
C LEU A 295 14.56 2.55 5.21
N ASP A 296 13.68 3.32 4.59
CA ASP A 296 13.55 3.35 3.14
C ASP A 296 14.79 3.98 2.48
N TRP A 297 15.32 5.06 3.06
CA TRP A 297 16.54 5.72 2.61
C TRP A 297 17.73 4.77 2.66
N GLU A 298 18.00 4.15 3.81
CA GLU A 298 19.10 3.21 3.99
C GLU A 298 18.99 2.01 3.03
N TYR A 299 17.77 1.58 2.73
CA TYR A 299 17.56 0.52 1.73
C TYR A 299 17.97 0.95 0.32
N VAL A 300 17.63 2.16 -0.11
CA VAL A 300 17.90 2.63 -1.48
C VAL A 300 19.31 3.20 -1.66
N SER A 301 19.86 3.86 -0.64
CA SER A 301 21.19 4.50 -0.67
C SER A 301 22.30 3.56 -0.22
N GLY A 302 22.02 2.64 0.72
CA GLY A 302 23.01 1.85 1.43
C GLY A 302 23.75 2.62 2.53
N GLU A 303 23.40 3.89 2.78
CA GLU A 303 23.93 4.71 3.88
C GLU A 303 23.21 4.32 5.19
N LYS A 304 23.97 3.99 6.24
CA LYS A 304 23.40 3.70 7.56
C LYS A 304 22.92 4.99 8.24
N MET A 305 21.64 5.04 8.62
CA MET A 305 21.03 6.26 9.15
C MET A 305 20.51 6.16 10.58
N LEU A 306 20.23 4.96 11.09
CA LEU A 306 19.61 4.78 12.40
C LEU A 306 20.50 5.17 13.59
N ASP A 307 21.81 5.31 13.38
CA ASP A 307 22.80 5.71 14.39
C ASP A 307 23.12 7.22 14.36
N THR A 308 22.34 8.03 13.63
CA THR A 308 22.60 9.47 13.47
C THR A 308 21.79 10.33 14.44
N ASP A 309 22.33 11.50 14.82
CA ASP A 309 21.65 12.53 15.65
C ASP A 309 20.39 13.14 15.00
N LEU A 310 19.98 12.64 13.83
CA LEU A 310 18.80 13.08 13.09
C LEU A 310 17.49 12.64 13.75
N LEU A 311 17.52 11.54 14.51
CA LEU A 311 16.36 10.99 15.20
C LEU A 311 16.19 11.62 16.58
N LYS A 312 15.55 12.79 16.61
CA LYS A 312 15.16 13.47 17.85
C LYS A 312 13.65 13.48 18.00
N LYS A 313 13.18 13.30 19.23
CA LYS A 313 11.76 13.44 19.56
C LYS A 313 11.45 14.90 19.89
N HIS A 314 10.25 15.29 19.50
CA HIS A 314 9.69 16.60 19.78
C HIS A 314 8.29 16.42 20.37
N PRO A 315 8.15 15.85 21.58
CA PRO A 315 6.83 15.58 22.16
C PRO A 315 6.03 16.88 22.32
N ILE A 316 4.73 16.80 22.06
CA ILE A 316 3.81 17.89 22.36
C ILE A 316 3.44 17.82 23.85
N GLU A 317 3.74 18.88 24.59
CA GLU A 317 3.45 19.03 26.02
C GLU A 317 2.22 19.92 26.23
N ASP A 318 1.10 19.54 25.62
CA ASP A 318 -0.15 20.26 25.80
C ASP A 318 -0.78 19.94 27.16
N SER A 319 -1.43 20.95 27.76
CA SER A 319 -2.17 20.77 29.03
C SER A 319 -3.40 19.84 28.91
N VAL A 320 -3.88 19.62 27.69
CA VAL A 320 -5.05 18.78 27.39
C VAL A 320 -4.61 17.67 26.44
N LEU A 321 -4.87 16.43 26.84
CA LEU A 321 -4.61 15.25 26.03
C LEU A 321 -5.58 15.19 24.84
N ASP A 322 -5.04 15.11 23.61
CA ASP A 322 -5.81 14.99 22.38
C ASP A 322 -5.74 13.58 21.79
N GLY A 323 -6.17 12.59 22.58
CA GLY A 323 -6.22 11.20 22.16
C GLY A 323 -4.83 10.54 22.01
N ALA A 324 -4.75 9.53 21.15
CA ALA A 324 -3.52 8.83 20.81
C ALA A 324 -3.37 8.64 19.30
N ILE A 325 -2.12 8.55 18.84
CA ILE A 325 -1.76 8.37 17.44
C ILE A 325 -0.75 7.24 17.31
N GLN A 326 -0.94 6.36 16.31
CA GLN A 326 0.03 5.33 15.99
C GLN A 326 0.30 5.28 14.49
N VAL A 327 1.58 5.40 14.12
CA VAL A 327 2.02 5.27 12.73
C VAL A 327 2.46 3.82 12.49
N VAL A 328 1.90 3.16 11.49
CA VAL A 328 2.19 1.77 11.15
C VAL A 328 2.59 1.67 9.69
N ALA A 329 3.73 1.04 9.45
CA ALA A 329 4.21 0.71 8.12
C ALA A 329 3.90 -0.76 7.80
N SER A 330 3.49 -1.04 6.57
CA SER A 330 3.40 -2.40 6.03
C SER A 330 4.24 -2.54 4.76
N GLY A 331 4.58 -3.77 4.41
CA GLY A 331 5.25 -4.09 3.16
C GLY A 331 5.73 -5.54 3.09
N PRO A 332 6.38 -5.92 1.98
CA PRO A 332 7.01 -7.23 1.79
C PRO A 332 8.07 -7.59 2.83
N ASP A 333 8.53 -6.60 3.60
CA ASP A 333 9.51 -6.69 4.67
C ASP A 333 8.89 -6.76 6.07
N THR A 334 7.58 -6.61 6.22
CA THR A 334 6.83 -6.77 7.49
C THR A 334 6.21 -8.16 7.60
N GLN A 335 5.44 -8.43 8.66
CA GLN A 335 4.53 -9.58 8.66
C GLN A 335 3.60 -9.45 7.45
N GLN A 336 3.43 -10.55 6.70
CA GLN A 336 2.63 -10.56 5.49
C GLN A 336 1.16 -10.35 5.84
N GLY A 337 0.48 -9.42 5.14
CA GLY A 337 -0.94 -9.16 5.37
C GLY A 337 -1.25 -8.28 6.60
N ILE A 338 -0.22 -7.75 7.28
CA ILE A 338 -0.41 -7.02 8.54
C ILE A 338 -1.43 -5.88 8.44
N MET A 339 -1.46 -5.13 7.33
CA MET A 339 -2.43 -4.03 7.17
C MET A 339 -3.87 -4.55 7.10
N GLY A 340 -4.09 -5.70 6.46
CA GLY A 340 -5.38 -6.39 6.47
C GLY A 340 -5.79 -6.82 7.89
N ASP A 341 -4.84 -7.33 8.68
CA ASP A 341 -5.09 -7.69 10.09
C ASP A 341 -5.49 -6.45 10.93
N PHE A 342 -4.83 -5.30 10.71
CA PHE A 342 -5.19 -4.03 11.35
C PHE A 342 -6.60 -3.57 10.97
N PHE A 343 -6.93 -3.57 9.69
CA PHE A 343 -8.27 -3.19 9.22
C PHE A 343 -9.34 -4.14 9.76
N TYR A 344 -9.07 -5.45 9.78
CA TYR A 344 -9.96 -6.44 10.37
C TYR A 344 -10.17 -6.20 11.87
N ALA A 345 -9.09 -6.01 12.63
CA ALA A 345 -9.17 -5.78 14.07
C ALA A 345 -9.95 -4.49 14.41
N MET A 346 -9.71 -3.42 13.63
CA MET A 346 -10.43 -2.16 13.75
C MET A 346 -11.94 -2.35 13.51
N MET A 347 -12.32 -3.05 12.44
CA MET A 347 -13.73 -3.36 12.12
C MET A 347 -14.37 -4.30 13.14
N ALA A 348 -13.60 -5.26 13.67
CA ALA A 348 -14.08 -6.20 14.68
C ALA A 348 -14.33 -5.54 16.04
N ALA A 349 -13.65 -4.43 16.32
CA ALA A 349 -13.85 -3.63 17.53
C ALA A 349 -15.11 -2.74 17.47
N ALA A 350 -15.72 -2.55 16.29
CA ALA A 350 -16.85 -1.66 16.10
C ALA A 350 -18.08 -2.06 16.93
N LYS A 351 -18.78 -1.07 17.48
CA LYS A 351 -20.01 -1.23 18.26
C LYS A 351 -21.25 -0.58 17.62
N HIS A 352 -21.06 0.46 16.82
CA HIS A 352 -22.13 1.29 16.26
C HIS A 352 -22.02 1.47 14.75
N SER A 353 -20.84 1.79 14.22
CA SER A 353 -20.66 2.10 12.79
C SER A 353 -19.28 1.75 12.25
N ILE A 354 -19.23 1.47 10.95
CA ILE A 354 -18.01 1.30 10.16
C ILE A 354 -18.20 2.09 8.86
N TRP A 355 -17.46 3.18 8.70
CA TRP A 355 -17.47 4.01 7.51
C TRP A 355 -16.15 3.87 6.77
N ILE A 356 -16.22 3.57 5.47
CA ILE A 356 -15.05 3.37 4.62
C ILE A 356 -15.18 4.32 3.43
N ALA A 357 -14.09 5.00 3.08
CA ALA A 357 -13.93 5.67 1.79
C ALA A 357 -12.65 5.17 1.13
N THR A 358 -12.78 4.62 -0.08
CA THR A 358 -11.65 4.02 -0.81
C THR A 358 -11.81 4.10 -2.33
N PRO A 359 -10.74 4.35 -3.11
CA PRO A 359 -10.81 4.33 -4.57
C PRO A 359 -11.10 2.93 -5.12
N TYR A 360 -10.59 1.90 -4.43
CA TYR A 360 -10.67 0.52 -4.86
C TYR A 360 -11.07 -0.35 -3.67
N PHE A 361 -12.25 -0.97 -3.77
CA PHE A 361 -12.79 -1.84 -2.74
C PHE A 361 -12.71 -3.29 -3.22
N VAL A 362 -11.53 -3.88 -3.05
CA VAL A 362 -11.21 -5.27 -3.41
C VAL A 362 -10.75 -6.02 -2.16
N PRO A 363 -11.60 -6.12 -1.12
CA PRO A 363 -11.21 -6.68 0.17
C PRO A 363 -10.94 -8.19 0.08
N ASP A 364 -10.14 -8.67 1.03
CA ASP A 364 -9.92 -10.10 1.25
C ASP A 364 -11.16 -10.78 1.90
N GLU A 365 -11.05 -12.05 2.25
CA GLU A 365 -12.14 -12.77 2.91
C GLU A 365 -12.38 -12.33 4.36
N SER A 366 -11.33 -11.92 5.07
CA SER A 366 -11.43 -11.52 6.49
C SER A 366 -12.22 -10.22 6.64
N ILE A 367 -11.91 -9.20 5.83
CA ILE A 367 -12.59 -7.92 5.81
C ILE A 367 -14.05 -8.08 5.39
N ARG A 368 -14.33 -8.86 4.35
CA ARG A 368 -15.72 -9.13 3.92
C ARG A 368 -16.53 -9.79 5.02
N THR A 369 -15.92 -10.74 5.73
CA THR A 369 -16.57 -11.42 6.85
C THR A 369 -16.85 -10.46 8.00
N ALA A 370 -15.90 -9.60 8.36
CA ALA A 370 -16.08 -8.58 9.40
C ALA A 370 -17.25 -7.63 9.06
N LEU A 371 -17.27 -7.08 7.85
CA LEU A 371 -18.32 -6.16 7.40
C LEU A 371 -19.70 -6.83 7.37
N ARG A 372 -19.77 -8.07 6.87
CA ARG A 372 -21.01 -8.86 6.87
C ARG A 372 -21.53 -9.10 8.28
N ILE A 373 -20.65 -9.48 9.21
CA ILE A 373 -21.03 -9.71 10.60
C ILE A 373 -21.50 -8.41 11.26
N ALA A 374 -20.79 -7.31 11.04
CA ALA A 374 -21.17 -5.99 11.56
C ALA A 374 -22.55 -5.58 11.05
N ALA A 375 -22.78 -5.63 9.74
CA ALA A 375 -24.07 -5.30 9.15
C ALA A 375 -25.20 -6.22 9.66
N THR A 376 -24.93 -7.52 9.81
CA THR A 376 -25.90 -8.49 10.37
C THR A 376 -26.24 -8.22 11.84
N LYS A 377 -25.28 -7.69 12.62
CA LYS A 377 -25.50 -7.24 14.00
C LYS A 377 -26.31 -5.94 14.09
N GLY A 378 -26.60 -5.29 12.95
CA GLY A 378 -27.30 -4.01 12.88
C GLY A 378 -26.40 -2.79 13.03
N LEU A 379 -25.08 -2.94 12.91
CA LEU A 379 -24.18 -1.79 12.86
C LEU A 379 -24.36 -1.06 11.52
N GLU A 380 -24.16 0.25 11.56
CA GLU A 380 -24.21 1.08 10.37
C GLU A 380 -22.91 0.90 9.56
N VAL A 381 -22.98 0.16 8.46
CA VAL A 381 -21.84 -0.07 7.57
C VAL A 381 -22.01 0.76 6.31
N ARG A 382 -21.19 1.80 6.13
CA ARG A 382 -21.20 2.68 4.95
C ARG A 382 -19.89 2.56 4.17
N ILE A 383 -19.99 2.36 2.86
CA ILE A 383 -18.84 2.23 1.97
C ILE A 383 -18.99 3.22 0.83
N MET A 384 -18.08 4.17 0.75
CA MET A 384 -18.02 5.17 -0.30
C MET A 384 -16.92 4.80 -1.29
N VAL A 385 -17.29 4.77 -2.56
CA VAL A 385 -16.41 4.49 -3.70
C VAL A 385 -16.61 5.55 -4.78
N PRO A 386 -15.64 5.76 -5.67
CA PRO A 386 -15.84 6.65 -6.81
C PRO A 386 -16.82 6.06 -7.84
N GLU A 387 -17.66 6.90 -8.45
CA GLU A 387 -18.47 6.51 -9.61
C GLU A 387 -17.59 6.22 -10.84
N ILE A 388 -16.68 7.17 -11.11
CA ILE A 388 -15.70 7.11 -12.19
C ILE A 388 -14.36 6.70 -11.60
N ASN A 389 -13.76 5.65 -12.16
CA ASN A 389 -12.47 5.15 -11.71
C ASN A 389 -11.41 5.31 -12.81
N ASP A 390 -10.14 5.26 -12.43
CA ASP A 390 -9.00 5.42 -13.34
C ASP A 390 -8.69 4.14 -14.16
N SER A 391 -9.32 3.01 -13.82
CA SER A 391 -9.08 1.73 -14.48
C SER A 391 -10.33 0.85 -14.55
N PHE A 392 -10.53 0.23 -15.71
CA PHE A 392 -11.60 -0.75 -15.93
C PHE A 392 -11.55 -1.90 -14.92
N LEU A 393 -10.36 -2.46 -14.68
CA LEU A 393 -10.23 -3.63 -13.80
C LEU A 393 -10.58 -3.28 -12.36
N THR A 394 -10.12 -2.14 -11.83
CA THR A 394 -10.39 -1.73 -10.45
C THR A 394 -11.87 -1.37 -10.26
N GLN A 395 -12.48 -0.67 -11.23
CA GLN A 395 -13.90 -0.30 -11.19
C GLN A 395 -14.81 -1.52 -11.12
N TYR A 396 -14.66 -2.46 -12.05
CA TYR A 396 -15.55 -3.61 -12.15
C TYR A 396 -15.21 -4.69 -11.10
N ALA A 397 -13.95 -4.80 -10.66
CA ALA A 397 -13.60 -5.66 -9.53
C ALA A 397 -14.28 -5.16 -8.25
N THR A 398 -14.21 -3.85 -7.97
CA THR A 398 -14.89 -3.21 -6.84
C THR A 398 -16.40 -3.53 -6.84
N ARG A 399 -17.07 -3.24 -7.95
CA ARG A 399 -18.52 -3.50 -8.12
C ARG A 399 -18.89 -4.98 -7.94
N SER A 400 -17.97 -5.91 -8.19
CA SER A 400 -18.22 -7.35 -8.01
C SER A 400 -18.49 -7.76 -6.55
N TYR A 401 -18.05 -6.97 -5.57
CA TYR A 401 -18.22 -7.25 -4.14
C TYR A 401 -19.51 -6.68 -3.55
N PHE A 402 -20.17 -5.76 -4.24
CA PHE A 402 -21.35 -5.07 -3.75
C PHE A 402 -22.55 -5.98 -3.47
N PRO A 403 -22.90 -6.99 -4.30
CA PRO A 403 -24.08 -7.82 -4.06
C PRO A 403 -24.03 -8.53 -2.71
N GLU A 404 -22.84 -9.03 -2.34
CA GLU A 404 -22.61 -9.69 -1.06
C GLU A 404 -22.95 -8.73 0.10
N LEU A 405 -22.39 -7.53 0.10
CA LEU A 405 -22.54 -6.58 1.20
C LEU A 405 -23.95 -5.95 1.26
N LEU A 406 -24.51 -5.57 0.11
CA LEU A 406 -25.88 -5.04 0.02
C LEU A 406 -26.91 -6.04 0.55
N ARG A 407 -26.68 -7.34 0.39
CA ARG A 407 -27.57 -8.40 0.92
C ARG A 407 -27.65 -8.39 2.44
N TYR A 408 -26.58 -8.00 3.14
CA TYR A 408 -26.51 -7.99 4.59
C TYR A 408 -26.82 -6.61 5.20
N GLY A 409 -27.22 -5.64 4.38
CA GLY A 409 -27.64 -4.31 4.84
C GLY A 409 -26.53 -3.27 4.89
N ALA A 410 -25.35 -3.54 4.34
CA ALA A 410 -24.34 -2.51 4.14
C ALA A 410 -24.82 -1.49 3.10
N GLU A 411 -24.52 -0.22 3.34
CA GLU A 411 -24.85 0.89 2.46
C GLU A 411 -23.65 1.22 1.59
N ILE A 412 -23.86 1.34 0.28
CA ILE A 412 -22.81 1.67 -0.67
C ILE A 412 -23.17 2.99 -1.34
N TYR A 413 -22.23 3.92 -1.34
CA TYR A 413 -22.37 5.26 -1.88
C TYR A 413 -21.38 5.45 -3.03
N SER A 414 -21.89 5.92 -4.17
CA SER A 414 -21.10 6.25 -5.35
C SER A 414 -20.87 7.75 -5.42
N TYR A 415 -19.63 8.18 -5.24
CA TYR A 415 -19.26 9.60 -5.23
C TYR A 415 -19.27 10.18 -6.64
N GLN A 416 -20.02 11.27 -6.85
CA GLN A 416 -20.34 11.80 -8.18
C GLN A 416 -19.60 13.09 -8.56
N LYS A 417 -19.06 13.83 -7.59
CA LYS A 417 -18.43 15.14 -7.83
C LYS A 417 -17.09 15.07 -8.57
N GLY A 418 -16.47 13.89 -8.62
CA GLY A 418 -15.20 13.64 -9.29
C GLY A 418 -14.60 12.31 -8.83
N PHE A 419 -13.27 12.21 -8.75
CA PHE A 419 -12.62 10.98 -8.32
C PHE A 419 -12.35 10.95 -6.82
N LEU A 420 -13.03 10.03 -6.14
CA LEU A 420 -12.80 9.71 -4.73
C LEU A 420 -11.61 8.77 -4.60
N HIS A 421 -10.51 9.27 -4.05
CA HIS A 421 -9.26 8.55 -3.87
C HIS A 421 -8.81 8.47 -2.40
N GLN A 422 -9.74 8.58 -1.45
CA GLN A 422 -9.43 8.50 -0.03
C GLN A 422 -8.95 7.12 0.43
N LYS A 423 -8.27 7.03 1.57
CA LYS A 423 -7.95 5.76 2.24
C LYS A 423 -8.31 5.89 3.71
N VAL A 424 -9.61 6.05 3.95
CA VAL A 424 -10.15 6.39 5.26
C VAL A 424 -11.06 5.28 5.76
N ILE A 425 -10.85 4.88 7.01
CA ILE A 425 -11.77 4.05 7.78
C ILE A 425 -12.10 4.82 9.04
N ILE A 426 -13.37 4.91 9.41
CA ILE A 426 -13.85 5.49 10.65
C ILE A 426 -14.72 4.45 11.33
N VAL A 427 -14.45 4.17 12.61
CA VAL A 427 -15.23 3.24 13.43
C VAL A 427 -15.79 4.02 14.61
N ASP A 428 -17.11 3.92 14.78
CA ASP A 428 -17.89 4.52 15.87
C ASP A 428 -17.67 6.04 16.07
N GLY A 429 -17.11 6.75 15.08
CA GLY A 429 -16.77 8.17 15.17
C GLY A 429 -15.64 8.49 16.16
N ASN A 430 -14.93 7.49 16.69
CA ASN A 430 -13.94 7.67 17.75
C ASN A 430 -12.62 6.92 17.49
N LEU A 431 -12.54 6.14 16.42
CA LEU A 431 -11.35 5.44 15.97
C LEU A 431 -11.24 5.61 14.45
N ALA A 432 -10.06 5.97 13.93
CA ALA A 432 -9.89 6.17 12.49
C ALA A 432 -8.56 5.64 11.97
N SER A 433 -8.53 5.28 10.67
CA SER A 433 -7.31 5.01 9.92
C SER A 433 -7.26 5.92 8.70
N ILE A 434 -6.09 6.51 8.44
CA ILE A 434 -5.79 7.31 7.26
C ILE A 434 -4.36 7.03 6.81
N GLY A 435 -4.12 6.92 5.51
CA GLY A 435 -2.79 6.67 5.02
C GLY A 435 -2.72 6.43 3.52
N THR A 436 -1.86 5.51 3.14
CA THR A 436 -1.60 5.20 1.73
C THR A 436 -2.24 3.88 1.28
N ALA A 437 -2.55 2.97 2.21
CA ALA A 437 -3.08 1.65 1.90
C ALA A 437 -4.54 1.71 1.40
N ASN A 438 -4.78 1.22 0.19
CA ASN A 438 -6.11 0.95 -0.32
C ASN A 438 -6.73 -0.28 0.37
N MET A 439 -8.02 -0.48 0.16
CA MET A 439 -8.73 -1.70 0.56
C MET A 439 -8.60 -2.79 -0.53
N ASP A 440 -7.37 -3.11 -0.93
CA ASP A 440 -7.06 -4.07 -1.99
C ASP A 440 -5.90 -5.03 -1.65
N MET A 441 -5.76 -6.09 -2.45
CA MET A 441 -4.79 -7.16 -2.19
C MET A 441 -3.35 -6.68 -2.39
N ARG A 442 -3.12 -5.72 -3.29
CA ARG A 442 -1.80 -5.11 -3.49
C ARG A 442 -1.33 -4.34 -2.27
N SER A 443 -2.14 -3.47 -1.69
CA SER A 443 -1.80 -2.72 -0.47
C SER A 443 -1.62 -3.65 0.73
N PHE A 444 -2.36 -4.76 0.80
CA PHE A 444 -2.22 -5.71 1.91
C PHE A 444 -0.98 -6.60 1.83
N HIS A 445 -0.49 -6.91 0.62
CA HIS A 445 0.54 -7.96 0.46
C HIS A 445 1.79 -7.55 -0.33
N LEU A 446 1.74 -6.52 -1.17
CA LEU A 446 2.79 -6.22 -2.14
C LEU A 446 3.39 -4.83 -1.96
N ASN A 447 2.58 -3.80 -1.80
CA ASN A 447 3.10 -2.44 -1.70
C ASN A 447 3.71 -2.17 -0.33
N PHE A 448 4.70 -1.28 -0.29
CA PHE A 448 5.08 -0.63 0.94
C PHE A 448 4.08 0.50 1.21
N GLU A 449 3.37 0.41 2.33
CA GLU A 449 2.34 1.39 2.73
C GLU A 449 2.68 1.97 4.10
N VAL A 450 2.03 3.08 4.44
CA VAL A 450 2.05 3.70 5.76
C VAL A 450 0.67 4.25 6.09
N ASN A 451 0.16 3.88 7.27
CA ASN A 451 -1.10 4.38 7.79
C ASN A 451 -0.93 4.93 9.21
N VAL A 452 -1.75 5.90 9.54
CA VAL A 452 -1.89 6.49 10.85
C VAL A 452 -3.22 6.03 11.43
N PHE A 453 -3.17 5.43 12.61
CA PHE A 453 -4.34 5.09 13.41
C PHE A 453 -4.53 6.14 14.49
N LEU A 454 -5.75 6.68 14.56
CA LEU A 454 -6.17 7.73 15.48
C LEU A 454 -7.12 7.14 16.51
N TYR A 455 -6.86 7.41 17.80
CA TYR A 455 -7.62 6.91 18.93
C TYR A 455 -8.19 8.08 19.72
N GLY A 456 -9.46 8.39 19.54
CA GLY A 456 -10.15 9.46 20.28
C GLY A 456 -9.60 10.86 20.04
N THR A 457 -8.79 11.07 19.00
CA THR A 457 -8.23 12.38 18.68
C THR A 457 -9.31 13.30 18.15
N SER A 458 -9.17 14.59 18.41
CA SER A 458 -10.11 15.64 17.97
C SER A 458 -10.26 15.68 16.45
N SER A 459 -9.21 15.34 15.70
CA SER A 459 -9.15 15.26 14.24
C SER A 459 -10.05 14.19 13.61
N ILE A 460 -10.53 13.22 14.40
CA ILE A 460 -11.54 12.25 13.91
C ILE A 460 -12.86 12.97 13.61
N ARG A 461 -13.17 14.06 14.32
CA ARG A 461 -14.37 14.87 14.05
C ARG A 461 -14.32 15.50 12.66
N ASP A 462 -13.15 15.99 12.24
CA ASP A 462 -12.95 16.52 10.89
C ASP A 462 -13.14 15.42 9.84
N LEU A 463 -12.66 14.19 10.11
CA LEU A 463 -12.89 13.05 9.21
C LEU A 463 -14.37 12.69 9.07
N VAL A 464 -15.11 12.70 10.19
CA VAL A 464 -16.56 12.44 10.21
C VAL A 464 -17.29 13.53 9.42
N GLU A 465 -17.03 14.80 9.70
CA GLU A 465 -17.65 15.92 9.01
C GLU A 465 -17.36 15.88 7.51
N HIS A 466 -16.09 15.66 7.13
CA HIS A 466 -15.71 15.53 5.74
C HIS A 466 -16.40 14.36 5.04
N TYR A 467 -16.54 13.21 5.71
CA TYR A 467 -17.22 12.05 5.14
C TYR A 467 -18.71 12.32 4.91
N GLU A 468 -19.38 12.98 5.84
CA GLU A 468 -20.78 13.38 5.70
C GLU A 468 -20.98 14.38 4.56
N GLN A 469 -20.09 15.36 4.42
CA GLN A 469 -20.09 16.29 3.28
C GLN A 469 -19.85 15.58 1.94
N ASP A 470 -18.99 14.55 1.92
CA ASP A 470 -18.75 13.75 0.71
C ASP A 470 -19.98 12.87 0.38
N ILE A 471 -20.78 12.44 1.37
CA ILE A 471 -22.06 11.74 1.16
C ILE A 471 -23.08 12.63 0.44
N GLU A 472 -23.14 13.93 0.72
CA GLU A 472 -24.07 14.85 0.04
C GLU A 472 -23.82 14.92 -1.48
N HIS A 473 -22.60 14.57 -1.91
CA HIS A 473 -22.19 14.48 -3.30
C HIS A 473 -22.18 13.04 -3.84
N SER A 474 -22.85 12.11 -3.15
CA SER A 474 -22.87 10.70 -3.48
C SER A 474 -24.28 10.18 -3.72
N GLU A 475 -24.41 9.19 -4.61
CA GLU A 475 -25.64 8.46 -4.83
C GLU A 475 -25.60 7.12 -4.09
N LYS A 476 -26.63 6.83 -3.30
CA LYS A 476 -26.77 5.54 -2.63
C LYS A 476 -27.13 4.47 -3.66
N ILE A 477 -26.31 3.44 -3.78
CA ILE A 477 -26.55 2.32 -4.69
C ILE A 477 -27.71 1.47 -4.15
N GLY A 478 -28.84 1.51 -4.85
CA GLY A 478 -30.03 0.72 -4.53
C GLY A 478 -29.77 -0.78 -4.70
N ALA A 479 -30.02 -1.57 -3.65
CA ALA A 479 -29.82 -3.02 -3.71
C ALA A 479 -30.61 -3.66 -4.85
N VAL A 480 -31.90 -3.32 -5.00
CA VAL A 480 -32.79 -3.87 -6.03
C VAL A 480 -32.27 -3.58 -7.44
N ASP A 481 -31.86 -2.34 -7.69
CA ASP A 481 -31.38 -1.92 -9.02
C ASP A 481 -30.05 -2.56 -9.34
N PHE A 482 -29.16 -2.66 -8.35
CA PHE A 482 -27.90 -3.36 -8.52
C PHE A 482 -28.12 -4.85 -8.85
N TYR A 483 -29.08 -5.52 -8.20
CA TYR A 483 -29.41 -6.92 -8.52
C TYR A 483 -30.01 -7.11 -9.92
N LYS A 484 -30.75 -6.12 -10.43
CA LYS A 484 -31.39 -6.15 -11.76
C LYS A 484 -30.45 -5.79 -12.92
N ARG A 485 -29.19 -5.44 -12.64
CA ARG A 485 -28.22 -5.05 -13.68
C ARG A 485 -28.04 -6.13 -14.75
N GLY A 486 -27.88 -5.68 -16.00
CA GLY A 486 -27.82 -6.56 -17.16
C GLY A 486 -26.63 -7.53 -17.15
N LEU A 487 -26.77 -8.64 -17.90
CA LEU A 487 -25.76 -9.70 -18.00
C LEU A 487 -24.38 -9.16 -18.39
N TRP A 488 -24.31 -8.14 -19.25
CA TRP A 488 -23.05 -7.54 -19.69
C TRP A 488 -22.24 -6.94 -18.52
N ASN A 489 -22.88 -6.17 -17.64
CA ASN A 489 -22.19 -5.59 -16.47
C ASN A 489 -21.74 -6.68 -15.50
N ARG A 490 -22.58 -7.70 -15.27
CA ARG A 490 -22.22 -8.86 -14.45
C ARG A 490 -21.02 -9.63 -15.01
N THR A 491 -20.91 -9.75 -16.33
CA THR A 491 -19.77 -10.39 -17.00
C THR A 491 -18.49 -9.59 -16.79
N LYS A 492 -18.53 -8.27 -16.96
CA LYS A 492 -17.37 -7.40 -16.71
C LYS A 492 -16.89 -7.50 -15.26
N GLU A 493 -17.81 -7.43 -14.30
CA GLU A 493 -17.52 -7.57 -12.87
C GLU A 493 -16.90 -8.93 -12.54
N SER A 494 -17.49 -10.01 -13.05
CA SER A 494 -16.99 -11.38 -12.81
C SER A 494 -15.62 -11.58 -13.44
N PHE A 495 -15.39 -11.04 -14.63
CA PHE A 495 -14.09 -11.07 -15.30
C PHE A 495 -13.04 -10.27 -14.52
N ALA A 496 -13.35 -9.02 -14.13
CA ALA A 496 -12.43 -8.17 -13.38
C ALA A 496 -12.08 -8.77 -12.01
N ARG A 497 -13.02 -9.43 -11.34
CA ARG A 497 -12.79 -10.13 -10.06
C ARG A 497 -11.74 -11.24 -10.16
N LEU A 498 -11.52 -11.85 -11.33
CA LEU A 498 -10.44 -12.84 -11.50
C LEU A 498 -9.04 -12.22 -11.30
N PHE A 499 -8.93 -10.90 -11.45
CA PHE A 499 -7.68 -10.15 -11.27
C PHE A 499 -7.54 -9.56 -9.86
N SER A 500 -8.52 -9.75 -8.96
CA SER A 500 -8.49 -9.20 -7.59
C SER A 500 -7.21 -9.53 -6.82
N GLY A 501 -6.58 -10.69 -7.05
CA GLY A 501 -5.33 -11.06 -6.37
C GLY A 501 -4.09 -10.25 -6.80
N VAL A 502 -4.17 -9.50 -7.89
CA VAL A 502 -3.08 -8.64 -8.39
C VAL A 502 -3.45 -7.16 -8.44
N LEU A 503 -4.70 -6.82 -8.12
CA LEU A 503 -5.27 -5.47 -8.05
C LEU A 503 -5.07 -4.84 -6.68
#